data_AF-A0A5E4L1D3-F1
#
_entry.id   AF-A0A5E4L1D3-F1
#
_cell.length_a   1.000
_cell.length_b   1.000
_cell.length_c   1.000
_cell.angle_alpha   90.00
_cell.angle_beta   90.00
_cell.angle_gamma   90.00
#
_symmetry.space_group_name_H-M   'P 1'
#
loop_
_entity.id
_entity.type
_entity.pdbx_description
1 polymer ?
#
loop_
_entity_poly.entity_id
_entity_poly.type
_entity_poly.pdbx_seq_one_letter_code
_entity_poly.pdbx_strand_id
1 'polypeptide(L)'
;MDEYHLIKQFSKPKEGEYVPVTFIEFKRKLVGWSPELRRSVYIESEEDKAKLKRVREINLMIAINHLSGKTSSIELTDEERAQFEEVYNSFLEKGGQLMYTRKKIGAKTVSFFELKESGRKVSEASGKSLLSERI
;
A
#
# COMPACT_ATOMS: atom_id res chain seq x y z
N MET A 1 16.63 7.69 14.63
CA MET A 1 16.26 8.70 13.61
C MET A 1 15.45 7.95 12.58
N ASP A 2 14.16 8.26 12.41
CA ASP A 2 13.25 7.48 11.56
C ASP A 2 13.61 7.76 10.08
N GLU A 3 14.36 6.87 9.41
CA GLU A 3 14.93 7.05 8.05
C GLU A 3 13.87 7.31 6.96
N TYR A 4 12.60 7.20 7.33
CA TYR A 4 11.45 7.24 6.44
C TYR A 4 10.95 8.64 6.05
N HIS A 5 11.45 9.70 6.68
CA HIS A 5 11.19 11.09 6.26
C HIS A 5 11.72 11.39 4.83
N LEU A 6 12.64 10.56 4.33
CA LEU A 6 13.20 10.63 2.97
C LEU A 6 12.45 9.74 1.96
N ILE A 7 11.46 8.93 2.40
CA ILE A 7 10.67 8.14 1.47
C ILE A 7 9.89 9.09 0.57
N LYS A 8 10.14 8.96 -0.74
CA LYS A 8 9.38 9.70 -1.74
C LYS A 8 7.97 9.15 -1.85
N GLN A 9 7.02 10.05 -2.07
CA GLN A 9 5.65 9.66 -2.40
C GLN A 9 5.67 8.81 -3.68
N PHE A 10 4.87 7.74 -3.66
CA PHE A 10 4.68 6.85 -4.78
C PHE A 10 4.20 7.64 -6.01
N SER A 11 4.89 7.48 -7.14
CA SER A 11 4.46 8.05 -8.42
C SER A 11 3.08 7.52 -8.77
N LYS A 12 2.06 8.37 -8.66
CA LYS A 12 0.66 7.99 -8.84
C LYS A 12 0.46 7.34 -10.22
N PRO A 13 -0.05 6.10 -10.30
CA PRO A 13 -0.34 5.45 -11.57
C PRO A 13 -1.28 6.31 -12.43
N LYS A 14 -1.11 6.24 -13.75
CA LYS A 14 -2.07 6.82 -14.70
C LYS A 14 -3.39 6.05 -14.65
N GLU A 15 -4.45 6.65 -15.17
CA GLU A 15 -5.75 5.98 -15.28
C GLU A 15 -5.62 4.71 -16.13
N GLY A 16 -6.07 3.57 -15.59
CA GLY A 16 -5.93 2.25 -16.22
C GLY A 16 -4.55 1.58 -16.03
N GLU A 17 -3.59 2.24 -15.39
CA GLU A 17 -2.28 1.66 -15.10
C GLU A 17 -2.30 0.87 -13.79
N TYR A 18 -1.73 -0.32 -13.82
CA TYR A 18 -1.56 -1.18 -12.66
C TYR A 18 -0.09 -1.38 -12.37
N VAL A 19 0.31 -1.08 -11.14
CA VAL A 19 1.69 -1.15 -10.69
C VAL A 19 1.83 -2.27 -9.66
N PRO A 20 2.72 -3.27 -9.88
CA PRO A 20 3.00 -4.25 -8.85
C PRO A 20 3.64 -3.57 -7.63
N VAL A 21 3.19 -3.97 -6.44
CA VAL A 21 3.70 -3.45 -5.18
C VAL A 21 4.03 -4.58 -4.21
N THR A 22 5.01 -4.36 -3.36
CA THR A 22 5.24 -5.21 -2.16
C THR A 22 4.99 -4.36 -0.93
N PHE A 23 4.02 -4.77 -0.14
CA PHE A 23 3.72 -4.12 1.14
C PHE A 23 4.87 -4.32 2.14
N ILE A 24 5.18 -3.27 2.89
CA ILE A 24 6.17 -3.32 3.97
C ILE A 24 5.47 -3.09 5.30
N GLU A 25 4.85 -1.93 5.49
CA GLU A 25 4.17 -1.57 6.75
C GLU A 25 3.15 -0.43 6.57
N PHE A 26 2.34 -0.22 7.61
CA PHE A 26 1.51 0.97 7.76
C PHE A 26 2.05 1.86 8.87
N LYS A 27 2.00 3.17 8.64
CA LYS A 27 2.23 4.20 9.66
C LYS A 27 1.05 5.14 9.76
N ARG A 28 0.74 5.59 10.98
CA ARG A 28 -0.16 6.74 11.18
C ARG A 28 0.67 8.01 11.17
N LYS A 29 0.22 9.01 10.41
CA LYS A 29 0.87 10.33 10.33
C LYS A 29 -0.18 11.42 10.40
N LEU A 30 0.18 12.54 11.01
CA LEU A 30 -0.62 13.76 10.96
C LEU A 30 -0.22 14.58 9.74
N VAL A 31 -1.22 15.09 9.04
CA VAL A 31 -1.04 16.03 7.93
C VAL A 31 -1.91 17.25 8.14
N GLY A 32 -1.44 18.40 7.68
CA GLY A 32 -2.17 19.66 7.72
C GLY A 32 -2.01 20.43 6.43
N TRP A 33 -3.03 21.21 6.07
CA TRP A 33 -2.99 22.12 4.93
C TRP A 33 -2.19 23.37 5.30
N SER A 34 -1.07 23.59 4.61
CA SER A 34 -0.28 24.82 4.72
C SER A 34 -0.91 25.91 3.85
N PRO A 35 -1.40 27.03 4.43
CA PRO A 35 -1.90 28.16 3.66
C PRO A 35 -0.80 28.82 2.82
N GLU A 36 0.43 28.81 3.33
CA GLU A 36 1.62 29.39 2.69
C GLU A 36 2.05 28.56 1.48
N LEU A 37 2.24 27.24 1.65
CA LEU A 37 2.68 26.35 0.57
C LEU A 37 1.53 25.90 -0.34
N ARG A 38 0.29 26.23 0.02
CA ARG A 38 -0.95 25.85 -0.71
C ARG A 38 -1.03 24.35 -1.00
N ARG A 39 -0.59 23.52 -0.04
CA ARG A 39 -0.63 22.06 -0.11
C ARG A 39 -0.69 21.44 1.28
N SER A 40 -1.08 20.17 1.34
CA SER A 40 -0.93 19.38 2.56
C SER A 40 0.54 19.04 2.80
N VAL A 41 0.96 19.10 4.05
CA VAL A 41 2.30 18.73 4.52
C VAL A 41 2.19 17.82 5.74
N TYR A 42 3.20 16.98 5.93
CA TYR A 42 3.35 16.18 7.14
C TYR A 42 3.69 17.08 8.33
N ILE A 43 3.14 16.72 9.49
CA ILE A 43 3.38 17.43 10.74
C ILE A 43 4.45 16.66 11.51
N GLU A 44 5.57 17.31 11.77
CA GLU A 44 6.70 16.73 12.50
C GLU A 44 6.84 17.31 13.91
N SER A 45 6.28 18.51 14.15
CA SER A 45 6.26 19.17 15.46
C SER A 45 4.90 19.83 15.78
N GLU A 46 4.64 20.10 17.06
CA GLU A 46 3.44 20.85 17.47
C GLU A 46 3.50 22.32 17.01
N GLU A 47 4.69 22.89 16.82
CA GLU A 47 4.86 24.23 16.24
C GLU A 47 4.38 24.29 14.79
N ASP A 48 4.65 23.24 14.01
CA ASP A 48 4.14 23.13 12.63
C ASP A 48 2.62 23.06 12.63
N LYS A 49 2.05 22.22 13.50
CA LYS A 49 0.61 22.00 13.59
C LYS A 49 -0.18 23.29 13.83
N ALA A 50 0.33 24.19 14.67
CA ALA A 50 -0.32 25.47 14.98
C ALA A 50 -0.50 26.38 13.75
N LYS A 51 0.37 26.24 12.73
CA LYS A 51 0.36 27.05 11.50
C LYS A 51 -0.50 26.42 10.39
N LEU A 52 -0.98 25.20 10.59
CA LEU A 52 -1.66 24.40 9.58
C LEU A 52 -3.17 24.35 9.81
N LYS A 53 -3.92 24.29 8.71
CA LYS A 53 -5.39 24.14 8.72
C LYS A 53 -5.77 22.69 8.45
N ARG A 54 -6.99 22.29 8.84
CA ARG A 54 -7.57 20.97 8.51
C ARG A 54 -6.62 19.81 8.88
N VAL A 55 -6.07 19.88 10.09
CA VAL A 55 -5.20 18.83 10.63
C VAL A 55 -6.00 17.54 10.73
N ARG A 56 -5.46 16.46 10.17
CA ARG A 56 -6.06 15.14 10.18
C ARG A 56 -5.00 14.07 10.24
N GLU A 57 -5.37 12.91 10.76
CA GLU A 57 -4.55 11.72 10.69
C GLU A 57 -4.80 10.98 9.36
N ILE A 58 -3.77 10.36 8.82
CA ILE A 58 -3.83 9.55 7.61
C ILE A 58 -3.12 8.21 7.81
N ASN A 59 -3.51 7.23 7.00
CA ASN A 59 -2.77 5.97 6.87
C ASN A 59 -1.69 6.16 5.80
N LEU A 60 -0.44 5.98 6.16
CA LEU A 60 0.68 5.98 5.24
C LEU A 60 1.15 4.54 5.02
N MET A 61 0.87 4.01 3.84
CA MET A 61 1.39 2.71 3.42
C MET A 61 2.81 2.87 2.92
N ILE A 62 3.74 2.07 3.44
CA ILE A 62 5.09 1.94 2.90
C ILE A 62 5.14 0.68 2.04
N ALA A 63 5.57 0.83 0.79
CA ALA A 63 5.64 -0.26 -0.16
C ALA A 63 6.81 -0.12 -1.13
N ILE A 64 7.30 -1.24 -1.64
CA ILE A 64 8.24 -1.27 -2.77
C ILE A 64 7.43 -1.04 -4.04
N ASN A 65 7.75 0.03 -4.77
CA ASN A 65 7.26 0.27 -6.12
C ASN A 65 8.10 -0.55 -7.10
N HIS A 66 7.51 -1.55 -7.75
CA HIS A 66 8.24 -2.41 -8.68
C HIS A 66 8.64 -1.71 -9.98
N LEU A 67 7.99 -0.61 -10.37
CA LEU A 67 8.40 0.17 -11.55
C LEU A 67 9.70 0.93 -11.30
N SER A 68 9.87 1.49 -10.11
CA SER A 68 11.08 2.25 -9.77
C SER A 68 12.12 1.43 -9.01
N GLY A 69 11.75 0.24 -8.51
CA GLY A 69 12.58 -0.59 -7.62
C GLY A 69 12.86 0.07 -6.26
N LYS A 70 12.03 1.03 -5.84
CA LYS A 70 12.28 1.87 -4.65
C LYS A 70 11.16 1.77 -3.64
N THR A 71 11.52 1.85 -2.37
CA THR A 71 10.57 2.08 -1.29
C THR A 71 9.91 3.44 -1.47
N SER A 72 8.59 3.46 -1.44
CA SER A 72 7.74 4.62 -1.69
C SER A 72 6.55 4.61 -0.72
N SER A 73 5.90 5.76 -0.55
CA SER A 73 4.73 5.88 0.33
C SER A 73 3.43 6.18 -0.43
N ILE A 74 2.33 5.55 -0.01
CA ILE A 74 0.98 5.80 -0.52
C ILE A 74 0.11 6.26 0.65
N GLU A 75 -0.50 7.43 0.52
CA GLU A 75 -1.47 7.93 1.49
C GLU A 75 -2.83 7.30 1.21
N LEU A 76 -3.45 6.73 2.24
CA LEU A 76 -4.75 6.07 2.18
C LEU A 76 -5.73 6.70 3.17
N THR A 77 -7.00 6.80 2.76
CA THR A 77 -8.11 6.98 3.71
C THR A 77 -8.31 5.70 4.53
N ASP A 78 -9.18 5.75 5.55
CA ASP A 78 -9.50 4.55 6.33
C ASP A 78 -10.22 3.50 5.48
N GLU A 79 -11.08 3.93 4.54
CA GLU A 79 -11.75 3.02 3.59
C GLU A 79 -10.78 2.40 2.59
N GLU A 80 -9.84 3.18 2.06
CA GLU A 80 -8.81 2.67 1.14
C GLU A 80 -7.85 1.69 1.84
N ARG A 81 -7.55 1.94 3.12
CA ARG A 81 -6.77 1.01 3.94
C ARG A 81 -7.54 -0.29 4.20
N ALA A 82 -8.81 -0.22 4.57
CA ALA A 82 -9.63 -1.42 4.78
C ALA A 82 -9.70 -2.25 3.50
N GLN A 83 -9.89 -1.61 2.34
CA GLN A 83 -9.87 -2.26 1.04
C GLN A 83 -8.52 -2.95 0.75
N PHE A 84 -7.40 -2.32 1.11
CA PHE A 84 -6.09 -2.96 1.01
C PHE A 84 -5.99 -4.19 1.92
N GLU A 85 -6.41 -4.09 3.19
CA GLU A 85 -6.31 -5.17 4.17
C GLU A 85 -7.08 -6.42 3.71
N GLU A 86 -8.27 -6.26 3.12
CA GLU A 86 -9.03 -7.36 2.51
C GLU A 86 -8.25 -8.07 1.38
N VAL A 87 -7.64 -7.29 0.49
CA VAL A 87 -6.84 -7.83 -0.62
C VAL A 87 -5.55 -8.47 -0.11
N TYR A 88 -4.94 -7.89 0.92
CA TYR A 88 -3.72 -8.41 1.53
C TYR A 88 -3.97 -9.75 2.23
N ASN A 89 -5.10 -9.91 2.92
CA ASN A 89 -5.49 -11.19 3.50
C ASN A 89 -5.67 -12.25 2.41
N SER A 90 -6.33 -11.90 1.30
CA SER A 90 -6.44 -12.80 0.14
C SER A 90 -5.07 -13.18 -0.44
N PHE A 91 -4.12 -12.24 -0.46
CA PHE A 91 -2.74 -12.48 -0.90
C PHE A 91 -2.01 -13.43 0.04
N LEU A 92 -2.19 -13.31 1.35
CA LEU A 92 -1.58 -14.23 2.32
C LEU A 92 -2.11 -15.65 2.17
N GLU A 93 -3.40 -15.82 1.86
CA GLU A 93 -4.04 -17.12 1.69
C GLU A 93 -3.68 -17.80 0.35
N LYS A 94 -3.79 -17.04 -0.75
CA LYS A 94 -3.72 -17.59 -2.11
C LYS A 94 -2.38 -17.38 -2.80
N GLY A 95 -1.55 -16.49 -2.26
CA GLY A 95 -0.39 -15.95 -2.96
C GLY A 95 -0.79 -15.13 -4.19
N GLY A 96 0.19 -14.80 -5.03
CA GLY A 96 -0.01 -14.02 -6.26
C GLY A 96 0.78 -12.72 -6.23
N GLN A 97 0.27 -11.70 -6.90
CA GLN A 97 0.90 -10.38 -6.99
C GLN A 97 -0.07 -9.29 -6.58
N LEU A 98 0.30 -8.49 -5.59
CA LEU A 98 -0.43 -7.26 -5.24
C LEU A 98 -0.20 -6.21 -6.31
N MET A 99 -1.30 -5.61 -6.78
CA MET A 99 -1.32 -4.58 -7.80
C MET A 99 -1.98 -3.32 -7.23
N TYR A 100 -1.36 -2.16 -7.46
CA TYR A 100 -1.87 -0.85 -7.10
C TYR A 100 -2.31 -0.07 -8.33
N THR A 101 -3.47 0.56 -8.26
CA THR A 101 -3.96 1.49 -9.28
C THR A 101 -4.71 2.65 -8.63
N ARG A 102 -5.17 3.59 -9.47
CA ARG A 102 -6.08 4.66 -9.06
C ARG A 102 -7.36 4.57 -9.88
N LYS A 103 -8.50 4.50 -9.20
CA LYS A 103 -9.83 4.45 -9.85
C LYS A 103 -10.59 5.75 -9.63
N LYS A 104 -11.30 6.20 -10.66
CA LYS A 104 -12.25 7.30 -10.54
C LYS A 104 -13.60 6.74 -10.09
N ILE A 105 -14.03 7.10 -8.89
CA ILE A 105 -15.33 6.74 -8.32
C ILE A 105 -16.11 8.04 -8.13
N GLY A 106 -17.07 8.28 -9.03
CA GLY A 106 -17.79 9.55 -9.12
C GLY A 106 -16.83 10.73 -9.34
N ALA A 107 -16.85 11.70 -8.44
CA ALA A 107 -15.98 12.88 -8.50
C ALA A 107 -14.60 12.67 -7.85
N LYS A 108 -14.37 11.55 -7.16
CA LYS A 108 -13.12 11.29 -6.42
C LYS A 108 -12.25 10.30 -7.18
N THR A 109 -10.94 10.47 -7.08
CA THR A 109 -9.98 9.44 -7.49
C THR A 109 -9.41 8.80 -6.25
N VAL A 110 -9.62 7.50 -6.10
CA VAL A 110 -9.23 6.72 -4.93
C VAL A 110 -8.08 5.78 -5.25
N SER A 111 -7.26 5.48 -4.25
CA SER A 111 -6.30 4.38 -4.28
C SER A 111 -7.05 3.05 -4.27
N PHE A 112 -6.66 2.11 -5.14
CA PHE A 112 -7.31 0.81 -5.24
C PHE A 112 -6.28 -0.30 -5.41
N PHE A 113 -6.50 -1.41 -4.73
CA PHE A 113 -5.61 -2.56 -4.74
C PHE A 113 -6.32 -3.81 -5.27
N GLU A 114 -5.59 -4.64 -6.00
CA GLU A 114 -6.09 -5.90 -6.54
C GLU A 114 -5.05 -7.00 -6.36
N LEU A 115 -5.52 -8.22 -6.11
CA LEU A 115 -4.68 -9.40 -6.16
C LEU A 115 -4.76 -10.00 -7.56
N LYS A 116 -3.62 -10.04 -8.26
CA LYS A 116 -3.47 -10.84 -9.46
C LYS A 116 -3.00 -12.23 -9.05
N GLU A 117 -3.92 -13.19 -9.05
CA GLU A 117 -3.60 -14.58 -8.76
C GLU A 117 -2.55 -15.09 -9.77
N SER A 118 -1.44 -15.63 -9.28
CA SER A 118 -0.56 -16.43 -10.13
C SER A 118 -1.30 -17.75 -10.39
N GLY A 119 -1.45 -18.17 -11.64
CA GLY A 119 -2.18 -19.39 -12.04
C GLY A 119 -1.59 -20.71 -11.56
N ARG A 120 -1.19 -20.81 -10.28
CA ARG A 120 -0.82 -22.06 -9.64
C ARG A 120 -2.11 -22.83 -9.35
N LYS A 121 -2.51 -23.66 -10.32
CA LYS A 121 -3.19 -24.90 -9.98
C LYS A 121 -2.25 -25.65 -9.05
N VAL A 122 -2.56 -25.66 -7.76
CA VAL A 122 -1.95 -26.63 -6.84
C VAL A 122 -2.43 -27.98 -7.36
N SER A 123 -1.63 -28.65 -8.19
CA SER A 123 -1.82 -30.07 -8.39
C SER A 123 -1.61 -30.68 -7.02
N GLU A 124 -2.66 -31.27 -6.46
CA GLU A 124 -2.59 -32.10 -5.26
C GLU A 124 -1.38 -33.03 -5.43
N ALA A 125 -0.32 -32.76 -4.68
CA ALA A 125 0.71 -33.75 -4.47
C ALA A 125 0.02 -34.84 -3.67
N SER A 126 -0.49 -35.85 -4.38
CA SER A 126 -0.92 -37.13 -3.81
C SER A 126 0.25 -37.64 -2.99
N GLY A 127 0.20 -37.38 -1.68
CA GLY A 127 1.11 -37.91 -0.69
C GLY A 127 0.86 -39.39 -0.54
N LYS A 128 1.22 -40.18 -1.57
CA LYS A 128 1.59 -41.57 -1.33
C LYS A 128 2.93 -41.53 -0.60
N SER A 129 2.84 -41.69 0.72
CA SER A 129 3.97 -41.99 1.59
C SER A 129 4.85 -43.07 0.94
N LEU A 130 6.08 -42.70 0.56
CA LEU A 130 7.15 -43.63 0.15
C LEU A 130 8.08 -43.88 1.34
N LEU A 131 7.52 -44.22 2.50
CA LEU A 131 8.27 -44.70 3.66
C LEU A 131 7.69 -46.00 4.21
N SER A 132 7.58 -47.01 3.34
CA SER A 132 7.53 -48.40 3.78
C SER A 132 8.19 -49.27 2.74
N GLU A 133 9.53 -49.30 2.76
CA GLU A 133 10.33 -50.47 2.40
C GLU A 133 11.80 -50.11 2.61
N ARG A 134 12.30 -50.46 3.80
CA ARG A 134 13.67 -50.97 4.02
C ARG A 134 13.81 -51.44 5.46
N ILE A 135 13.71 -52.77 5.57
CA ILE A 135 14.34 -53.71 6.52
C ILE A 135 13.87 -53.62 7.98
#